data_AF-A0A1Z4JJY0-F1
#
_entry.id   AF-A0A1Z4JJY0-F1
#
_cell.length_a   1.000
_cell.length_b   1.000
_cell.length_c   1.000
_cell.angle_alpha   90.00
_cell.angle_beta   90.00
_cell.angle_gamma   90.00
#
_symmetry.space_group_name_H-M   'P 1'
#
loop_
_entity.id
_entity.type
_entity.pdbx_description
1 polymer ?
#
loop_
_entity_poly.entity_id
_entity_poly.type
_entity_poly.pdbx_seq_one_letter_code
_entity_poly.pdbx_strand_id
1 'polypeptide(L)' 'MAGRWTQERRERQQQMMLTLKPWLKSTGAKTQAGKRRVSQNRLKTGKQSQWYVEIQQTIAQADRVARESLSRLDDQTS' A
#
# COMPACT_ATOMS: atom_id res chain seq x y z
N MET A 1 -1.34 18.90 16.36
CA MET A 1 0.13 18.78 16.43
C MET A 1 0.74 19.32 15.13
N ALA A 2 1.21 20.58 15.14
CA ALA A 2 1.90 21.17 13.99
C ALA A 2 3.34 20.61 13.93
N GLY A 3 3.47 19.41 13.37
CA GLY A 3 4.66 18.58 13.48
C GLY A 3 5.77 19.01 12.52
N ARG A 4 6.97 19.28 13.07
CA ARG A 4 8.37 19.21 12.54
C ARG A 4 8.72 19.64 11.09
N TRP A 5 7.75 19.95 10.23
CA TRP A 5 7.87 20.24 8.80
C TRP A 5 7.18 21.55 8.46
N THR A 6 7.79 22.66 8.85
CA THR A 6 7.41 23.99 8.36
C THR A 6 7.73 24.14 6.87
N GLN A 7 7.10 25.10 6.20
CA GLN A 7 7.36 25.41 4.79
C GLN A 7 8.85 25.74 4.54
N GLU A 8 9.43 26.60 5.39
CA GLU A 8 10.85 26.97 5.36
C GLU A 8 11.77 25.74 5.46
N ARG A 9 11.44 24.77 6.32
CA ARG A 9 12.21 23.52 6.42
C ARG A 9 12.13 22.70 5.15
N ARG A 10 10.95 22.59 4.52
CA ARG A 10 10.78 21.87 3.25
C ARG A 10 11.61 22.52 2.14
N GLU A 11 11.61 23.84 2.05
CA GLU A 11 12.42 24.60 1.08
C GLU A 11 13.91 24.41 1.31
N ARG A 12 14.38 24.52 2.56
CA ARG A 12 15.78 24.25 2.92
C ARG A 12 16.18 22.82 2.54
N GLN A 13 15.34 21.84 2.84
CA GLN A 13 15.59 20.45 2.47
C GLN A 13 15.63 20.26 0.95
N GLN A 14 14.73 20.91 0.21
CA GLN A 14 14.69 20.87 -1.25
C GLN A 14 16.00 21.41 -1.84
N GLN A 15 16.45 22.58 -1.39
CA GLN A 15 17.72 23.16 -1.84
C GLN A 15 18.90 22.23 -1.54
N MET A 16 18.94 21.63 -0.34
CA MET A 16 19.98 20.65 0.00
C MET A 16 19.94 19.41 -0.90
N MET A 17 18.75 18.86 -1.20
CA MET A 17 18.61 17.71 -2.11
C MET A 17 19.08 18.06 -3.52
N LEU A 18 18.75 19.24 -4.04
CA LEU A 18 19.18 19.72 -5.35
C LEU A 18 20.69 19.93 -5.45
N THR A 19 21.32 20.40 -4.37
CA THR A 19 22.78 20.59 -4.29
C THR A 19 23.52 19.26 -4.17
N LEU A 20 23.10 18.39 -3.24
CA LEU A 20 23.80 17.14 -2.95
C LEU A 20 23.54 16.04 -3.99
N LYS A 21 22.40 16.11 -4.71
CA LYS A 21 21.96 15.14 -5.73
C LYS A 21 22.24 13.68 -5.34
N PRO A 22 21.80 13.22 -4.15
CA PRO A 22 22.19 11.91 -3.63
C PRO A 22 21.79 10.74 -4.55
N TRP A 23 20.75 10.92 -5.38
CA TRP A 23 20.33 9.94 -6.39
C TRP A 23 21.39 9.61 -7.43
N LEU A 24 22.34 10.50 -7.71
CA LEU A 24 23.46 10.23 -8.63
C LEU A 24 24.40 9.15 -8.08
N LYS A 25 24.47 9.01 -6.75
CA LYS A 25 25.25 7.96 -6.07
C LYS A 25 24.41 6.71 -5.78
N SER A 26 23.17 6.64 -6.27
CA SER A 26 22.31 5.48 -6.03
C SER A 26 22.91 4.22 -6.67
N THR A 27 23.07 3.18 -5.87
CA THR A 27 23.43 1.82 -6.31
C THR A 27 22.21 1.01 -6.76
N GLY A 28 21.07 1.68 -6.97
CA GLY A 28 19.83 1.06 -7.42
C GLY A 28 19.93 0.41 -8.81
N ALA A 29 18.93 -0.41 -9.13
CA ALA A 29 18.90 -1.15 -10.38
C ALA A 29 18.84 -0.22 -11.62
N LYS A 30 19.88 -0.29 -12.46
CA LYS A 30 19.98 0.49 -13.71
C LYS A 30 19.34 -0.22 -14.91
N THR A 31 19.26 -1.55 -14.89
CA THR A 31 18.71 -2.37 -15.98
C THR A 31 17.21 -2.61 -15.82
N GLN A 32 16.53 -2.89 -16.93
CA GLN A 32 15.10 -3.21 -16.92
C GLN A 32 14.80 -4.45 -16.08
N ALA A 33 15.64 -5.48 -16.15
CA ALA A 33 15.52 -6.69 -15.34
C ALA A 33 15.66 -6.38 -13.84
N GLY A 34 16.65 -5.55 -13.47
CA GLY A 34 16.84 -5.14 -12.08
C GLY A 34 15.67 -4.31 -11.56
N LYS A 35 15.14 -3.36 -12.37
CA LYS A 35 13.95 -2.56 -12.03
C LYS A 35 12.74 -3.45 -11.77
N ARG A 36 12.51 -4.46 -12.62
CA ARG A 36 11.43 -5.45 -12.41
C ARG A 36 11.59 -6.16 -11.07
N ARG A 37 12.80 -6.62 -10.73
CA ARG A 37 13.06 -7.31 -9.45
C ARG A 37 12.79 -6.42 -8.24
N VAL A 38 13.28 -5.18 -8.22
CA VAL A 38 13.10 -4.28 -7.07
C VAL A 38 11.68 -3.73 -6.95
N SER A 39 10.90 -3.71 -8.05
CA SER A 39 9.50 -3.27 -8.03
C SER A 39 8.54 -4.23 -7.29
N GLN A 40 9.00 -5.42 -6.94
CA GLN A 40 8.18 -6.45 -6.28
C GLN A 40 7.91 -6.17 -4.78
N ASN A 41 8.43 -5.08 -4.21
CA ASN A 41 8.19 -4.73 -2.81
C ASN A 41 6.70 -4.61 -2.46
N ARG A 42 5.84 -4.22 -3.43
CA ARG A 42 4.38 -4.18 -3.29
C ARG A 42 3.73 -5.56 -3.13
N LEU A 43 4.35 -6.61 -3.70
CA LEU A 43 3.88 -7.99 -3.55
C LEU A 43 4.25 -8.54 -2.17
N LYS A 44 5.36 -8.06 -1.59
CA LYS A 44 5.81 -8.47 -0.26
C LYS A 44 5.10 -7.71 0.86
N THR A 45 4.73 -6.45 0.63
CA THR A 45 4.19 -5.54 1.65
C THR A 45 2.96 -4.79 1.13
N GLY A 46 1.94 -4.65 1.98
CA GLY A 46 0.72 -3.88 1.68
C GLY A 46 -0.47 -4.73 1.20
N LYS A 47 -1.46 -4.07 0.60
CA LYS A 47 -2.76 -4.65 0.23
C LYS A 47 -2.73 -5.72 -0.88
N GLN A 48 -1.54 -6.01 -1.41
CA GLN A 48 -1.30 -6.99 -2.46
C GLN A 48 -0.43 -8.15 -1.97
N SER A 49 -0.12 -8.16 -0.67
CA SER A 49 0.52 -9.29 -0.03
C SER A 49 -0.46 -10.45 0.10
N GLN A 50 0.07 -11.68 0.02
CA GLN A 50 -0.75 -12.90 0.05
C GLN A 50 -1.67 -12.96 1.28
N TRP A 51 -1.12 -12.71 2.47
CA TRP A 51 -1.90 -12.72 3.72
C TRP A 51 -3.03 -11.67 3.71
N TYR A 52 -2.83 -10.50 3.12
CA TYR A 52 -3.88 -9.48 3.02
C TYR A 52 -4.99 -9.94 2.08
N VAL A 53 -4.63 -10.53 0.94
CA VAL A 53 -5.59 -11.10 -0.01
C VAL A 53 -6.41 -12.21 0.66
N GLU A 54 -5.78 -13.10 1.43
CA GLU A 54 -6.44 -14.17 2.18
C GLU A 54 -7.44 -13.64 3.21
N ILE A 55 -7.06 -12.59 3.96
CA ILE A 55 -7.98 -11.93 4.90
C ILE A 55 -9.18 -11.32 4.16
N GLN A 56 -8.96 -10.63 3.05
CA GLN A 56 -10.05 -10.02 2.28
C GLN A 56 -11.01 -11.08 1.72
N GLN A 57 -10.49 -12.22 1.25
CA GLN A 57 -11.31 -13.34 0.79
C GLN A 57 -12.15 -13.92 1.92
N THR A 58 -11.56 -14.10 3.10
CA THR A 58 -12.26 -14.58 4.30
C THR A 58 -13.40 -13.64 4.69
N ILE A 59 -13.14 -12.33 4.71
CA ILE A 59 -14.16 -11.31 5.01
C ILE A 59 -15.29 -11.35 3.96
N ALA A 60 -14.96 -11.41 2.67
CA ALA A 60 -15.96 -11.46 1.61
C ALA A 60 -16.84 -12.72 1.70
N GLN A 61 -16.25 -13.86 2.07
CA GLN A 61 -17.00 -15.10 2.29
C GLN A 61 -17.93 -14.99 3.50
N ALA A 62 -17.46 -14.41 4.61
CA ALA A 62 -18.29 -14.17 5.78
C ALA A 62 -19.47 -13.22 5.47
N ASP A 63 -19.22 -12.13 4.74
CA ASP A 63 -20.26 -11.18 4.32
C ASP A 63 -21.31 -11.86 3.44
N ARG A 64 -20.88 -12.71 2.51
CA ARG A 64 -21.77 -13.50 1.67
C ARG A 64 -22.69 -14.40 2.51
N VAL A 65 -22.12 -15.16 3.45
CA VAL A 65 -22.89 -16.05 4.31
C VAL A 65 -23.89 -15.27 5.17
N ALA A 66 -23.47 -14.11 5.71
CA ALA A 66 -24.35 -13.26 6.51
C ALA A 66 -25.55 -12.75 5.68
N ARG A 67 -25.32 -12.29 4.45
CA ARG A 67 -26.40 -11.85 3.54
C ARG A 67 -27.36 -12.98 3.19
N GLU A 68 -26.85 -14.16 2.86
CA GLU A 68 -27.68 -15.33 2.56
C GLU A 68 -28.51 -15.75 3.78
N SER A 69 -27.96 -15.63 4.99
CA SER A 69 -28.67 -15.95 6.24
C SER A 69 -29.78 -14.93 6.52
N LEU A 70 -29.52 -13.63 6.32
CA LEU A 70 -30.53 -12.58 6.46
C LEU A 70 -31.69 -12.77 5.48
N SER A 71 -31.38 -13.04 4.20
CA SER A 71 -32.41 -13.32 3.18
C SER A 71 -33.32 -14.48 3.58
N ARG A 72 -32.77 -15.57 4.14
CA ARG A 72 -33.57 -16.71 4.59
C ARG A 72 -34.49 -16.40 5.76
N LEU A 73 -34.10 -15.47 6.63
CA LEU A 73 -34.94 -15.05 7.75
C LEU A 73 -36.10 -14.20 7.25
N ASP A 74 -35.85 -13.29 6.29
CA ASP A 74 -36.89 -12.47 5.67
C ASP A 74 -37.96 -13.34 4.97
N ASP A 75 -37.52 -14.41 4.29
CA ASP A 75 -38.40 -15.39 3.62
C ASP A 75 -39.25 -16.22 4.61
N GLN A 76 -38.82 -16.38 5.87
CA GLN A 76 -39.56 -17.12 6.91
C GLN A 76 -40.57 -16.25 7.68
N THR A 77 -40.45 -14.93 7.58
CA THR A 77 -41.32 -13.96 8.27
C THR A 77 -42.39 -13.32 7.37
N SER A 78 -42.46 -13.70 6.09
CA SER A 78 -43.51 -13.30 5.13
C SER A 78 -44.58 -14.38 4.98
#